data_AF-A0A948WXU6-F1
#
_entry.id   AF-A0A948WXU6-F1
#
_cell.length_a   1.000
_cell.length_b   1.000
_cell.length_c   1.000
_cell.angle_alpha   90.00
_cell.angle_beta   90.00
_cell.angle_gamma   90.00
#
_symmetry.space_group_name_H-M   'P 1'
#
loop_
_entity.id
_entity.type
_entity.pdbx_description
1 polymer ?
#
loop_
_entity_poly.entity_id
_entity_poly.type
_entity_poly.pdbx_seq_one_letter_code
_entity_poly.pdbx_strand_id
1 'polypeptide(L)'
;MKGTKISNLQESMSYADITPTLLNASSATTFTFEVCGGQFDDNVADSINSINGKGCVIKRIKAILQTGAELKFSSVPNPIFDNNLRMIDSNLPEIIGWMLADCYVQKNMNIKEAAKRISKDNPLNYNLSQGHDHYGYKIKSLMVATALGMLPSKTWSGRYEATGGYLVVKNDGDIICFHLYDRNLLEDYLLNNTKFETPSKSRYNMGEVYRNEDKYYFNLVLQIRFL
;
A
#
# COMPACT_ATOMS: atom_id res chain seq x y z
N MET A 1 9.11 11.26 -36.99
CA MET A 1 8.65 10.56 -35.76
C MET A 1 8.49 11.61 -34.68
N LYS A 2 7.26 11.84 -34.18
CA LYS A 2 7.01 12.76 -33.07
C LYS A 2 7.52 12.11 -31.78
N GLY A 3 8.45 12.76 -31.10
CA GLY A 3 8.95 12.31 -29.81
C GLY A 3 7.82 12.26 -28.78
N THR A 4 7.64 11.10 -28.16
CA THR A 4 6.66 10.88 -27.10
C THR A 4 7.22 11.45 -25.80
N LYS A 5 6.49 12.39 -25.19
CA LYS A 5 6.74 12.91 -23.84
C LYS A 5 6.80 11.74 -22.84
N ILE A 6 7.92 11.59 -22.12
CA ILE A 6 8.03 10.71 -20.96
C ILE A 6 7.60 11.55 -19.75
N SER A 7 6.31 11.56 -19.40
CA SER A 7 5.75 12.51 -18.42
C SER A 7 5.15 11.90 -17.16
N ASN A 8 5.36 10.62 -16.83
CA ASN A 8 4.70 10.04 -15.63
C ASN A 8 5.54 10.13 -14.34
N LEU A 9 6.86 10.36 -14.42
CA LEU A 9 7.71 10.66 -13.24
C LEU A 9 8.21 12.11 -13.22
N GLN A 10 8.28 12.77 -14.38
CA GLN A 10 8.79 14.14 -14.49
C GLN A 10 7.80 15.18 -13.93
N GLU A 11 6.49 14.92 -14.00
CA GLU A 11 5.46 15.82 -13.45
C GLU A 11 5.30 15.72 -11.92
N SER A 12 5.84 14.67 -11.27
CA SER A 12 5.76 14.51 -9.80
C SER A 12 6.87 15.23 -9.01
N MET A 13 7.79 15.92 -9.68
CA MET A 13 8.99 16.50 -9.04
C MET A 13 9.15 18.01 -9.22
N SER A 14 8.13 18.72 -9.70
CA SER A 14 8.15 20.19 -9.67
C SER A 14 7.38 20.72 -8.47
N TYR A 15 8.03 21.62 -7.74
CA TYR A 15 7.63 22.37 -6.54
C TYR A 15 8.09 21.76 -5.20
N ALA A 16 8.91 22.57 -4.52
CA ALA A 16 9.54 22.34 -3.23
C ALA A 16 8.52 21.90 -2.14
N ASP A 17 9.03 21.08 -1.21
CA ASP A 17 8.38 20.55 0.01
C ASP A 17 7.35 19.40 -0.12
N ILE A 18 7.20 18.76 -1.28
CA ILE A 18 6.32 17.58 -1.42
C ILE A 18 7.15 16.33 -1.71
N THR A 19 7.27 15.41 -0.74
CA THR A 19 7.88 14.10 -0.99
C THR A 19 7.11 13.37 -2.10
N PRO A 20 7.75 12.94 -3.20
CA PRO A 20 7.03 12.37 -4.33
C PRO A 20 6.23 11.12 -3.92
N THR A 21 5.12 10.91 -4.62
CA THR A 21 4.20 9.79 -4.36
C THR A 21 4.31 8.77 -5.46
N LEU A 22 4.63 7.52 -5.11
CA LEU A 22 4.62 6.41 -6.06
C LEU A 22 3.19 5.96 -6.35
N LEU A 23 2.38 5.74 -5.30
CA LEU A 23 0.97 5.37 -5.41
C LEU A 23 0.11 6.34 -4.60
N ASN A 24 -0.70 7.14 -5.29
CA ASN A 24 -1.54 8.15 -4.65
C ASN A 24 -2.76 7.55 -3.96
N ALA A 25 -3.09 8.08 -2.79
CA ALA A 25 -4.32 7.74 -2.08
C ALA A 25 -5.55 8.13 -2.92
N SER A 26 -6.51 7.23 -3.00
CA SER A 26 -7.82 7.48 -3.60
C SER A 26 -8.86 6.60 -2.93
N SER A 27 -10.15 6.88 -3.14
CA SER A 27 -11.20 5.95 -2.72
C SER A 27 -11.09 4.58 -3.39
N ALA A 28 -10.36 4.47 -4.51
CA ALA A 28 -10.08 3.19 -5.17
C ALA A 28 -9.01 2.36 -4.43
N THR A 29 -8.16 2.97 -3.61
CA THR A 29 -7.05 2.29 -2.91
C THR A 29 -7.43 1.91 -1.47
N THR A 30 -8.72 1.83 -1.17
CA THR A 30 -9.23 1.38 0.12
C THR A 30 -9.08 -0.13 0.28
N PHE A 31 -8.67 -0.54 1.48
CA PHE A 31 -8.62 -1.91 1.96
C PHE A 31 -9.55 -2.02 3.16
N THR A 32 -10.46 -2.99 3.12
CA THR A 32 -11.42 -3.26 4.19
C THR A 32 -10.93 -4.43 5.02
N PHE A 33 -11.02 -4.27 6.34
CA PHE A 33 -10.66 -5.27 7.33
C PHE A 33 -11.89 -5.60 8.16
N GLU A 34 -12.18 -6.88 8.35
CA GLU A 34 -13.16 -7.32 9.35
C GLU A 34 -12.51 -7.25 10.73
N VAL A 35 -13.24 -6.71 11.71
CA VAL A 35 -12.88 -6.76 13.12
C VAL A 35 -13.44 -8.06 13.68
N CYS A 36 -12.58 -9.05 13.89
CA CYS A 36 -12.98 -10.39 14.33
C CYS A 36 -12.54 -10.67 15.76
N GLY A 37 -13.32 -11.49 16.48
CA GLY A 37 -12.99 -11.89 17.85
C GLY A 37 -13.20 -10.77 18.88
N GLY A 38 -12.82 -11.06 20.13
CA GLY A 38 -13.03 -10.15 21.25
C GLY A 38 -14.51 -9.95 21.64
N GLN A 39 -14.73 -9.17 22.71
CA GLN A 39 -16.06 -8.64 23.02
C GLN A 39 -16.21 -7.31 22.28
N PHE A 40 -16.89 -7.35 21.13
CA PHE A 40 -17.04 -6.20 20.24
C PHE A 40 -18.52 -5.93 19.97
N ASP A 41 -19.00 -4.77 20.39
CA ASP A 41 -20.37 -4.29 20.19
C ASP A 41 -20.38 -2.81 19.75
N ASP A 42 -21.58 -2.25 19.54
CA ASP A 42 -21.74 -0.87 19.07
C ASP A 42 -21.17 0.14 20.08
N ASN A 43 -21.28 -0.11 21.39
CA ASN A 43 -20.72 0.77 22.42
C ASN A 43 -19.19 0.80 22.37
N VAL A 44 -18.56 -0.36 22.16
CA VAL A 44 -17.11 -0.48 21.97
C VAL A 44 -16.68 0.24 20.68
N ALA A 45 -17.41 0.05 19.58
CA ALA A 45 -17.15 0.72 18.32
C ALA A 45 -17.20 2.26 18.46
N ASP A 46 -18.23 2.79 19.11
CA ASP A 46 -18.40 4.23 19.36
C ASP A 46 -17.31 4.80 20.26
N SER A 47 -16.92 4.06 21.31
CA SER A 47 -15.81 4.42 22.18
C SER A 47 -14.48 4.53 21.42
N ILE A 48 -14.21 3.56 20.53
CA ILE A 48 -13.03 3.57 19.66
C ILE A 48 -13.09 4.74 18.68
N ASN A 49 -14.22 4.97 18.01
CA ASN A 49 -14.38 6.06 17.06
C ASN A 49 -14.25 7.45 17.71
N SER A 50 -14.58 7.57 19.00
CA SER A 50 -14.38 8.80 19.78
C SER A 50 -12.91 9.17 20.01
N ILE A 51 -11.96 8.27 19.75
CA ILE A 51 -10.52 8.56 19.81
C ILE A 51 -10.13 9.51 18.67
N ASN A 52 -9.78 10.75 19.00
CA ASN A 52 -9.48 11.81 18.04
C ASN A 52 -8.04 12.35 18.16
N GLY A 53 -7.65 13.24 17.25
CA GLY A 53 -6.34 13.93 17.24
C GLY A 53 -5.24 13.24 16.42
N LYS A 54 -4.00 13.69 16.60
CA LYS A 54 -2.82 13.19 15.86
C LYS A 54 -2.61 11.70 16.15
N GLY A 55 -2.40 10.93 15.07
CA GLY A 55 -2.20 9.48 15.16
C GLY A 55 -3.43 8.69 15.60
N CYS A 56 -4.64 9.24 15.51
CA CYS A 56 -5.84 8.54 15.98
C CYS A 56 -6.09 7.19 15.30
N VAL A 57 -5.77 7.01 14.01
CA VAL A 57 -5.93 5.71 13.33
C VAL A 57 -5.13 4.62 14.05
N ILE A 58 -3.86 4.89 14.36
CA ILE A 58 -3.00 3.97 15.11
C ILE A 58 -3.58 3.71 16.51
N LYS A 59 -4.08 4.75 17.19
CA LYS A 59 -4.70 4.61 18.52
C LYS A 59 -5.97 3.77 18.48
N ARG A 60 -6.82 3.95 17.46
CA ARG A 60 -8.05 3.19 17.22
C ARG A 60 -7.73 1.72 16.96
N ILE A 61 -6.76 1.43 16.09
CA ILE A 61 -6.29 0.06 15.85
C ILE A 61 -5.78 -0.57 17.16
N LYS A 62 -4.98 0.15 17.94
CA LYS A 62 -4.52 -0.35 19.25
C LYS A 62 -5.70 -0.64 20.18
N ALA A 63 -6.72 0.22 20.23
CA ALA A 63 -7.90 0.02 21.05
C ALA A 63 -8.71 -1.20 20.60
N ILE A 64 -8.85 -1.43 19.29
CA ILE A 64 -9.44 -2.67 18.74
C ILE A 64 -8.67 -3.90 19.26
N LEU A 65 -7.34 -3.91 19.14
CA LEU A 65 -6.55 -5.06 19.60
C LEU A 65 -6.64 -5.29 21.12
N GLN A 66 -6.85 -4.24 21.91
CA GLN A 66 -7.00 -4.33 23.36
C GLN A 66 -8.30 -5.00 23.82
N THR A 67 -9.32 -5.09 22.95
CA THR A 67 -10.56 -5.84 23.26
C THR A 67 -10.39 -7.35 23.04
N GLY A 68 -9.21 -7.79 22.58
CA GLY A 68 -8.96 -9.16 22.12
C GLY A 68 -9.45 -9.42 20.69
N ALA A 69 -9.90 -8.39 19.97
CA ALA A 69 -10.22 -8.48 18.56
C ALA A 69 -8.96 -8.37 17.68
N GLU A 70 -9.08 -8.76 16.42
CA GLU A 70 -8.05 -8.68 15.39
C GLU A 70 -8.60 -8.05 14.10
N LEU A 71 -7.70 -7.47 13.29
CA LEU A 71 -8.04 -6.97 11.96
C LEU A 71 -7.70 -8.03 10.91
N LYS A 72 -8.72 -8.67 10.33
CA LYS A 72 -8.55 -9.60 9.22
C LYS A 72 -8.80 -8.89 7.90
N PHE A 73 -7.86 -9.03 6.95
CA PHE A 73 -8.09 -8.56 5.60
C PHE A 73 -9.38 -9.18 5.05
N SER A 74 -10.30 -8.34 4.57
CA SER A 74 -11.57 -8.76 3.99
C SER A 74 -11.56 -8.57 2.48
N SER A 75 -11.29 -7.36 1.99
CA SER A 75 -11.37 -7.06 0.56
C SER A 75 -10.70 -5.75 0.15
N VAL A 76 -10.51 -5.58 -1.16
CA VAL A 76 -10.30 -4.29 -1.83
C VAL A 76 -11.62 -3.93 -2.51
N PRO A 77 -12.41 -2.96 -1.98
CA PRO A 77 -13.78 -2.73 -2.47
C PRO A 77 -13.87 -2.23 -3.92
N ASN A 78 -12.81 -1.60 -4.43
CA ASN A 78 -12.80 -1.16 -5.82
C ASN A 78 -12.45 -2.33 -6.75
N PRO A 79 -13.37 -2.76 -7.62
CA PRO A 79 -13.16 -3.96 -8.44
C PRO A 79 -12.04 -3.77 -9.48
N ILE A 80 -11.82 -2.55 -9.97
CA ILE A 80 -10.72 -2.27 -10.91
C ILE A 80 -9.39 -2.44 -10.19
N PHE A 81 -9.24 -1.86 -9.00
CA PHE A 81 -7.99 -1.96 -8.27
C PHE A 81 -7.71 -3.38 -7.77
N ASP A 82 -8.73 -4.09 -7.26
CA ASP A 82 -8.59 -5.50 -6.90
C ASP A 82 -8.11 -6.34 -8.09
N ASN A 83 -8.73 -6.17 -9.27
CA ASN A 83 -8.30 -6.86 -10.48
C ASN A 83 -6.91 -6.44 -10.94
N ASN A 84 -6.54 -5.17 -10.84
CA ASN A 84 -5.18 -4.71 -11.16
C ASN A 84 -4.13 -5.38 -10.26
N LEU A 85 -4.41 -5.52 -8.97
CA LEU A 85 -3.53 -6.22 -8.03
C LEU A 85 -3.46 -7.72 -8.38
N ARG A 86 -4.61 -8.36 -8.62
CA ARG A 86 -4.67 -9.80 -8.96
C ARG A 86 -4.04 -10.13 -10.31
N MET A 87 -4.05 -9.19 -11.25
CA MET A 87 -3.34 -9.26 -12.52
C MET A 87 -1.82 -9.28 -12.34
N ILE A 88 -1.29 -8.58 -11.33
CA ILE A 88 0.13 -8.63 -10.97
C ILE A 88 0.43 -9.97 -10.29
N ASP A 89 -0.38 -10.33 -9.29
CA ASP A 89 -0.32 -11.62 -8.61
C ASP A 89 -1.63 -11.90 -7.87
N SER A 90 -2.16 -13.12 -7.97
CA SER A 90 -3.49 -13.47 -7.44
C SER A 90 -3.65 -13.29 -5.93
N ASN A 91 -2.56 -13.31 -5.15
CA ASN A 91 -2.57 -13.10 -3.71
C ASN A 91 -2.10 -11.69 -3.29
N LEU A 92 -1.86 -10.79 -4.24
CA LEU A 92 -1.34 -9.46 -3.95
C LEU A 92 -2.28 -8.62 -3.08
N PRO A 93 -3.62 -8.61 -3.27
CA PRO A 93 -4.53 -7.90 -2.35
C PRO A 93 -4.35 -8.32 -0.89
N GLU A 94 -4.24 -9.62 -0.64
CA GLU A 94 -4.07 -10.18 0.70
C GLU A 94 -2.71 -9.78 1.27
N ILE A 95 -1.62 -9.92 0.49
CA ILE A 95 -0.26 -9.51 0.90
C ILE A 95 -0.23 -8.05 1.33
N ILE A 96 -0.78 -7.15 0.51
CA ILE A 96 -0.78 -5.71 0.80
C ILE A 96 -1.69 -5.39 1.98
N GLY A 97 -2.85 -6.04 2.10
CA GLY A 97 -3.73 -5.88 3.25
C GLY A 97 -3.02 -6.21 4.57
N TRP A 98 -2.33 -7.35 4.62
CA TRP A 98 -1.59 -7.77 5.82
C TRP A 98 -0.44 -6.82 6.14
N MET A 99 0.36 -6.44 5.14
CA MET A 99 1.42 -5.44 5.33
C MET A 99 0.87 -4.11 5.85
N LEU A 100 -0.25 -3.63 5.30
CA LEU A 100 -0.83 -2.34 5.66
C LEU A 100 -1.28 -2.36 7.12
N ALA A 101 -2.04 -3.38 7.53
CA ALA A 101 -2.46 -3.56 8.93
C ALA A 101 -1.26 -3.65 9.88
N ASP A 102 -0.27 -4.50 9.57
CA ASP A 102 0.94 -4.64 10.38
C ASP A 102 1.70 -3.31 10.54
N CYS A 103 1.86 -2.53 9.46
CA CYS A 103 2.56 -1.25 9.54
C CYS A 103 1.91 -0.25 10.53
N TYR A 104 0.58 -0.25 10.63
CA TYR A 104 -0.12 0.56 11.64
C TYR A 104 0.09 0.03 13.05
N VAL A 105 0.10 -1.29 13.24
CA VAL A 105 0.33 -1.94 14.54
C VAL A 105 1.75 -1.68 15.04
N GLN A 106 2.75 -1.92 14.19
CA GLN A 106 4.17 -1.74 14.52
C GLN A 106 4.61 -0.27 14.54
N LYS A 107 3.77 0.63 14.01
CA LYS A 107 4.09 2.06 13.79
C LYS A 107 5.36 2.25 12.94
N ASN A 108 5.61 1.31 12.03
CA ASN A 108 6.73 1.35 11.10
C ASN A 108 6.19 1.17 9.68
N MET A 109 6.15 2.29 8.94
CA MET A 109 5.60 2.37 7.60
C MET A 109 6.63 2.12 6.49
N ASN A 110 7.90 1.84 6.82
CA ASN A 110 8.92 1.59 5.80
C ASN A 110 8.63 0.27 5.07
N ILE A 111 8.58 0.30 3.72
CA ILE A 111 8.15 -0.87 2.93
C ILE A 111 9.18 -2.00 3.00
N LYS A 112 10.48 -1.71 3.04
CA LYS A 112 11.52 -2.74 3.23
C LYS A 112 11.34 -3.47 4.55
N GLU A 113 11.10 -2.74 5.63
CA GLU A 113 10.88 -3.35 6.94
C GLU A 113 9.55 -4.12 6.99
N ALA A 114 8.50 -3.62 6.34
CA ALA A 114 7.23 -4.33 6.20
C ALA A 114 7.39 -5.64 5.41
N ALA A 115 8.15 -5.63 4.32
CA ALA A 115 8.46 -6.80 3.51
C ALA A 115 9.20 -7.87 4.32
N LYS A 116 10.18 -7.47 5.14
CA LYS A 116 10.87 -8.40 6.06
C LYS A 116 9.93 -9.04 7.06
N ARG A 117 9.00 -8.27 7.65
CA ARG A 117 8.05 -8.78 8.65
C ARG A 117 7.08 -9.78 8.03
N ILE A 118 6.45 -9.44 6.91
CA ILE A 118 5.54 -10.37 6.25
C ILE A 118 6.24 -11.64 5.72
N SER A 119 7.48 -11.54 5.23
CA SER A 119 8.27 -12.72 4.84
C SER A 119 8.58 -13.63 6.03
N LYS A 120 8.81 -13.05 7.21
CA LYS A 120 9.03 -13.81 8.44
C LYS A 120 7.75 -14.50 8.92
N ASP A 121 6.63 -13.78 8.90
CA ASP A 121 5.34 -14.29 9.40
C ASP A 121 4.74 -15.32 8.45
N ASN A 122 5.07 -15.25 7.15
CA ASN A 122 4.58 -16.12 6.08
C ASN A 122 3.05 -16.39 6.11
N PRO A 123 2.22 -15.34 6.06
CA PRO A 123 0.75 -15.40 6.05
C PRO A 123 0.08 -16.51 5.22
N LEU A 124 0.60 -16.70 4.02
CA LEU A 124 0.04 -17.54 2.98
C LEU A 124 0.68 -18.92 2.96
N ASN A 125 1.54 -19.23 3.93
CA ASN A 125 2.21 -20.52 4.09
C ASN A 125 2.97 -20.96 2.82
N TYR A 126 3.67 -20.02 2.15
CA TYR A 126 4.53 -20.39 1.03
C TYR A 126 5.63 -21.36 1.47
N ASN A 127 6.04 -22.25 0.58
CA ASN A 127 7.16 -23.15 0.82
C ASN A 127 8.49 -22.40 0.68
N LEU A 128 9.11 -22.07 1.81
CA LEU A 128 10.37 -21.32 1.86
C LEU A 128 11.63 -22.22 1.89
N SER A 129 11.48 -23.55 1.79
CA SER A 129 12.60 -24.50 1.93
C SER A 129 13.74 -24.32 0.93
N GLN A 130 13.44 -23.70 -0.22
CA GLN A 130 14.41 -23.42 -1.29
C GLN A 130 14.88 -21.95 -1.30
N GLY A 131 14.53 -21.16 -0.29
CA GLY A 131 14.98 -19.76 -0.17
C GLY A 131 14.30 -18.76 -1.11
N HIS A 132 13.14 -19.10 -1.70
CA HIS A 132 12.38 -18.17 -2.53
C HIS A 132 11.76 -17.03 -1.70
N ASP A 133 12.05 -15.79 -2.08
CA ASP A 133 11.43 -14.59 -1.49
C ASP A 133 10.12 -14.24 -2.19
N HIS A 134 9.08 -15.03 -1.93
CA HIS A 134 7.76 -14.85 -2.55
C HIS A 134 7.16 -13.47 -2.29
N TYR A 135 7.24 -12.97 -1.04
CA TYR A 135 6.63 -11.69 -0.68
C TYR A 135 7.43 -10.52 -1.26
N GLY A 136 8.75 -10.51 -1.12
CA GLY A 136 9.59 -9.43 -1.66
C GLY A 136 9.45 -9.27 -3.16
N TYR A 137 9.42 -10.38 -3.92
CA TYR A 137 9.19 -10.36 -5.37
C TYR A 137 7.82 -9.75 -5.74
N LYS A 138 6.75 -10.17 -5.05
CA LYS A 138 5.38 -9.69 -5.32
C LYS A 138 5.22 -8.21 -4.99
N ILE A 139 5.81 -7.76 -3.87
CA ILE A 139 5.81 -6.34 -3.47
C ILE A 139 6.58 -5.50 -4.49
N LYS A 140 7.80 -5.91 -4.86
CA LYS A 140 8.59 -5.24 -5.91
C LYS A 140 7.84 -5.15 -7.24
N SER A 141 7.13 -6.22 -7.62
CA SER A 141 6.31 -6.25 -8.84
C SER A 141 5.18 -5.21 -8.82
N LEU A 142 4.52 -5.00 -7.67
CA LEU A 142 3.55 -3.91 -7.51
C LEU A 142 4.21 -2.55 -7.71
N MET A 143 5.34 -2.31 -7.06
CA MET A 143 6.02 -1.03 -7.09
C MET A 143 6.46 -0.67 -8.51
N VAL A 144 7.00 -1.65 -9.25
CA VAL A 144 7.35 -1.49 -10.67
C VAL A 144 6.12 -1.24 -11.52
N ALA A 145 5.04 -2.02 -11.34
CA ALA A 145 3.80 -1.81 -12.09
C ALA A 145 3.27 -0.38 -11.90
N THR A 146 3.24 0.11 -10.66
CA THR A 146 2.84 1.50 -10.37
C THR A 146 3.80 2.52 -10.97
N ALA A 147 5.12 2.33 -10.80
CA ALA A 147 6.13 3.23 -11.38
C ALA A 147 6.03 3.35 -12.91
N LEU A 148 5.57 2.28 -13.57
CA LEU A 148 5.50 2.16 -15.02
C LEU A 148 4.09 2.34 -15.61
N GLY A 149 3.17 2.92 -14.83
CA GLY A 149 1.89 3.42 -15.35
C GLY A 149 0.64 2.67 -14.89
N MET A 150 0.73 1.69 -13.98
CA MET A 150 -0.48 1.14 -13.35
C MET A 150 -1.14 2.21 -12.47
N LEU A 151 -2.41 2.49 -12.76
CA LEU A 151 -3.23 3.42 -11.99
C LEU A 151 -4.36 2.67 -11.26
N PRO A 152 -4.61 2.93 -9.97
CA PRO A 152 -5.61 2.19 -9.21
C PRO A 152 -7.02 2.21 -9.80
N SER A 153 -7.42 3.34 -10.38
CA SER A 153 -8.78 3.57 -10.89
C SER A 153 -8.97 3.28 -12.38
N LYS A 154 -7.95 2.75 -13.08
CA LYS A 154 -8.04 2.38 -14.50
C LYS A 154 -7.59 0.95 -14.70
N THR A 155 -8.33 0.20 -15.52
CA THR A 155 -7.96 -1.19 -15.87
C THR A 155 -6.55 -1.24 -16.43
N TRP A 156 -5.70 -2.03 -15.79
CA TRP A 156 -4.32 -2.20 -16.19
C TRP A 156 -4.16 -3.44 -17.07
N SER A 157 -3.62 -3.24 -18.27
CA SER A 157 -3.46 -4.32 -19.26
C SER A 157 -2.20 -5.16 -19.08
N GLY A 158 -1.39 -4.87 -18.04
CA GLY A 158 -0.06 -5.46 -17.86
C GLY A 158 1.03 -4.84 -18.76
N ARG A 159 0.66 -3.92 -19.65
CA ARG A 159 1.62 -3.21 -20.51
C ARG A 159 2.15 -1.97 -19.82
N TYR A 160 3.47 -1.82 -19.83
CA TYR A 160 4.15 -0.62 -19.33
C TYR A 160 4.06 0.51 -20.35
N GLU A 161 3.71 1.72 -19.89
CA GLU A 161 3.59 2.89 -20.75
C GLU A 161 4.96 3.53 -21.08
N ALA A 162 5.95 3.34 -20.21
CA ALA A 162 7.31 3.82 -20.40
C ALA A 162 8.18 2.74 -21.06
N THR A 163 8.36 2.82 -22.39
CA THR A 163 9.18 1.89 -23.17
C THR A 163 10.62 2.37 -23.42
N GLY A 164 10.97 3.59 -23.03
CA GLY A 164 12.30 4.21 -23.23
C GLY A 164 13.22 4.22 -22.01
N GLY A 165 12.73 3.80 -20.84
CA GLY A 165 13.39 3.98 -19.55
C GLY A 165 12.64 4.96 -18.63
N TYR A 166 13.15 5.17 -17.42
CA TYR A 166 12.57 6.04 -16.39
C TYR A 166 13.66 6.88 -15.73
N LEU A 167 13.33 8.15 -15.47
CA LEU A 167 14.21 9.12 -14.82
C LEU A 167 13.74 9.32 -13.38
N VAL A 168 14.61 9.09 -12.42
CA VAL A 168 14.41 9.44 -11.02
C VAL A 168 15.32 10.63 -10.72
N VAL A 169 14.74 11.76 -10.33
CA VAL A 169 15.51 12.90 -9.86
C VAL A 169 15.54 12.86 -8.34
N LYS A 170 16.73 12.81 -7.77
CA LYS A 170 16.92 12.87 -6.32
C LYS A 170 16.72 14.31 -5.82
N ASN A 171 16.57 14.45 -4.51
CA ASN A 171 16.39 15.76 -3.87
C ASN A 171 17.61 16.70 -4.02
N ASP A 172 18.79 16.17 -4.30
CA ASP A 172 20.02 16.92 -4.58
C ASP A 172 20.16 17.35 -6.06
N GLY A 173 19.18 17.01 -6.90
CA GLY A 173 19.19 17.30 -8.33
C GLY A 173 19.89 16.24 -9.18
N ASP A 174 20.45 15.19 -8.58
CA ASP A 174 21.01 14.07 -9.34
C ASP A 174 19.91 13.34 -10.11
N ILE A 175 20.19 13.01 -11.38
CA ILE A 175 19.28 12.26 -12.23
C ILE A 175 19.79 10.82 -12.35
N ILE A 176 19.03 9.87 -11.84
CA ILE A 176 19.22 8.45 -12.12
C ILE A 176 18.34 8.10 -13.33
N CYS A 177 18.97 7.81 -14.46
CA CYS A 177 18.28 7.25 -15.62
C CYS A 177 18.39 5.73 -15.57
N PHE A 178 17.25 5.06 -15.53
CA PHE A 178 17.18 3.63 -15.68
C PHE A 178 16.62 3.32 -17.05
N HIS A 179 17.36 2.55 -17.83
CA HIS A 179 16.76 1.87 -18.97
C HIS A 179 15.98 0.65 -18.48
N LEU A 180 14.98 0.18 -19.23
CA LEU A 180 14.22 -1.04 -18.86
C LEU A 180 15.10 -2.27 -18.56
N TYR A 181 16.35 -2.25 -19.03
CA TYR A 181 17.35 -3.29 -18.80
C TYR A 181 17.82 -3.42 -17.35
N ASP A 182 17.56 -2.45 -16.46
CA ASP A 182 17.94 -2.53 -15.05
C ASP A 182 16.75 -2.56 -14.09
N ARG A 183 15.83 -3.49 -14.37
CA ARG A 183 14.66 -3.75 -13.53
C ARG A 183 15.05 -4.06 -12.07
N ASN A 184 16.15 -4.79 -11.86
CA ASN A 184 16.61 -5.14 -10.52
C ASN A 184 17.01 -3.89 -9.72
N LEU A 185 17.77 -2.96 -10.33
CA LEU A 185 18.13 -1.72 -9.66
C LEU A 185 16.91 -0.85 -9.35
N LEU A 186 15.91 -0.81 -10.24
CA LEU A 186 14.66 -0.11 -9.95
C LEU A 186 13.92 -0.75 -8.77
N GLU A 187 13.75 -2.06 -8.80
CA GLU A 187 13.07 -2.80 -7.74
C GLU A 187 13.73 -2.56 -6.38
N ASP A 188 15.05 -2.64 -6.33
CA ASP A 188 15.83 -2.37 -5.11
C ASP A 188 15.74 -0.90 -4.71
N TYR A 189 15.82 0.04 -5.65
CA TYR A 189 15.66 1.46 -5.36
C TYR A 189 14.29 1.75 -4.75
N LEU A 190 13.21 1.29 -5.38
CA LEU A 190 11.85 1.50 -4.90
C LEU A 190 11.66 0.88 -3.52
N LEU A 191 12.08 -0.37 -3.32
CA LEU A 191 11.97 -1.07 -2.02
C LEU A 191 12.69 -0.33 -0.89
N ASN A 192 13.90 0.16 -1.15
CA ASN A 192 14.72 0.83 -0.15
C ASN A 192 14.28 2.27 0.15
N ASN A 193 13.62 2.94 -0.79
CA ASN A 193 13.34 4.38 -0.71
C ASN A 193 11.86 4.72 -0.62
N THR A 194 11.00 3.80 -0.17
CA THR A 194 9.56 4.07 -0.02
C THR A 194 8.97 3.64 1.32
N LYS A 195 7.84 4.25 1.66
CA LYS A 195 7.03 4.00 2.84
C LYS A 195 5.55 4.04 2.49
N PHE A 196 4.74 3.34 3.29
CA PHE A 196 3.32 3.69 3.37
C PHE A 196 3.15 5.05 4.05
N GLU A 197 2.09 5.76 3.69
CA GLU A 197 1.69 6.98 4.36
C GLU A 197 0.22 6.90 4.76
N THR A 198 -0.14 7.49 5.90
CA THR A 198 -1.55 7.65 6.27
C THR A 198 -2.12 8.87 5.57
N PRO A 199 -3.05 8.72 4.60
CA PRO A 199 -3.67 9.87 3.96
C PRO A 199 -4.68 10.58 4.86
N SER A 200 -5.32 11.62 4.32
CA SER A 200 -6.41 12.31 5.01
C SER A 200 -7.59 11.38 5.30
N LYS A 201 -7.88 11.17 6.59
CA LYS A 201 -9.00 10.34 7.06
C LYS A 201 -10.34 10.80 6.50
N SER A 202 -10.62 12.10 6.59
CA SER A 202 -11.90 12.68 6.18
C SER A 202 -12.10 12.64 4.66
N ARG A 203 -11.01 12.76 3.88
CA ARG A 203 -11.09 12.72 2.43
C ARG A 203 -11.48 11.34 1.89
N TYR A 204 -11.07 10.28 2.59
CA TYR A 204 -11.21 8.90 2.10
C TYR A 204 -12.06 8.01 3.01
N ASN A 205 -12.73 8.59 4.01
CA ASN A 205 -13.56 7.88 4.98
C ASN A 205 -12.86 6.64 5.57
N MET A 206 -11.66 6.84 6.11
CA MET A 206 -10.82 5.76 6.63
C MET A 206 -10.53 5.92 8.13
N GLY A 207 -10.15 4.81 8.74
CA GLY A 207 -9.71 4.78 10.13
C GLY A 207 -10.83 4.83 11.16
N GLU A 208 -12.04 4.42 10.78
CA GLU A 208 -13.22 4.33 11.65
C GLU A 208 -13.81 2.92 11.58
N VAL A 209 -14.32 2.47 12.71
CA VAL A 209 -15.07 1.22 12.82
C VAL A 209 -16.49 1.48 12.34
N TYR A 210 -17.01 0.62 11.46
CA TYR A 210 -18.40 0.69 11.03
C TYR A 210 -19.02 -0.71 11.06
N ARG A 211 -20.32 -0.77 11.30
CA ARG A 211 -21.10 -2.00 11.25
C ARG A 211 -21.68 -2.19 9.86
N ASN A 212 -21.60 -3.40 9.35
CA ASN A 212 -22.34 -3.84 8.17
C ASN A 212 -22.93 -5.20 8.48
N GLU A 213 -24.27 -5.28 8.47
CA GLU A 213 -25.04 -6.41 9.00
C GLU A 213 -24.65 -6.71 10.46
N ASP A 214 -24.20 -7.93 10.77
CA ASP A 214 -23.81 -8.37 12.10
C ASP A 214 -22.29 -8.40 12.32
N LYS A 215 -21.55 -7.70 11.46
CA LYS A 215 -20.09 -7.64 11.51
C LYS A 215 -19.58 -6.20 11.57
N TYR A 216 -18.41 -6.05 12.17
CA TYR A 216 -17.70 -4.78 12.26
C TYR A 216 -16.52 -4.78 11.30
N TYR A 217 -16.26 -3.62 10.73
CA TYR A 217 -15.24 -3.43 9.72
C TYR A 217 -14.45 -2.15 9.98
N PHE A 218 -13.24 -2.10 9.43
CA PHE A 218 -12.33 -0.97 9.53
C PHE A 218 -11.63 -0.76 8.19
N ASN A 219 -11.63 0.47 7.69
CA ASN A 219 -11.02 0.80 6.41
C ASN A 219 -9.65 1.46 6.58
N LEU A 220 -8.67 1.01 5.80
CA LEU A 220 -7.39 1.68 5.59
C LEU A 220 -7.23 2.03 4.11
N VAL A 221 -6.43 3.04 3.81
CA VAL A 221 -6.19 3.48 2.43
C VAL A 221 -4.72 3.34 2.11
N LEU A 222 -4.42 2.62 1.04
CA LEU A 222 -3.06 2.45 0.55
C LEU A 222 -2.59 3.76 -0.11
N GLN A 223 -1.44 4.22 0.35
CA GLN A 223 -0.65 5.29 -0.25
C GLN A 223 0.82 4.92 -0.10
N ILE A 224 1.60 5.05 -1.18
CA ILE A 224 3.04 4.77 -1.17
C ILE A 224 3.79 6.04 -1.57
N ARG A 225 4.70 6.50 -0.72
CA ARG A 225 5.54 7.68 -0.98
C ARG A 225 7.00 7.32 -0.87
N PHE A 226 7.84 8.15 -1.48
CA PHE A 226 9.27 8.08 -1.24
C PHE A 226 9.60 8.50 0.21
N LEU A 227 10.78 8.09 0.71
CA LEU A 227 11.22 8.39 2.08
C LEU A 227 11.44 9.88 2.31
#